data_AF-G7KEI0-F1
#
_entry.id   AF-G7KEI0-F1
#
_cell.length_a   1.000
_cell.length_b   1.000
_cell.length_c   1.000
_cell.angle_alpha   90.00
_cell.angle_beta   90.00
_cell.angle_gamma   90.00
#
_symmetry.space_group_name_H-M   'P 1'
#
loop_
_entity.id
_entity.type
_entity.pdbx_description
1 polymer ?
#
loop_
_entity_poly.entity_id
_entity_poly.type
_entity_poly.pdbx_seq_one_letter_code
_entity_poly.pdbx_strand_id
1 'polypeptide(L)'
;MDGVSHWWWWDIKETNTWCWNKTYTYNICLSSFDFSNESFITTPIPSYINDGAKDNLVKRHLMVLNGSIAFMLNHTKTSTFHILILGELDVKESWTKLFIVGPLHYLEYSKSLEAHSLWD
;
A
#
# COMPACT_ATOMS: atom_id res chain seq x y z
N MET A 1 17.69 -11.73 -5.41
CA MET A 1 16.55 -11.89 -4.48
C MET A 1 17.15 -12.26 -3.15
N ASP A 2 16.83 -11.49 -2.13
CA ASP A 2 17.36 -11.51 -0.76
C ASP A 2 16.87 -12.69 0.09
N GLY A 3 16.09 -13.61 -0.49
CA GLY A 3 15.56 -14.76 0.23
C GLY A 3 14.47 -14.38 1.23
N VAL A 4 13.79 -13.24 1.01
CA VAL A 4 12.67 -12.78 1.84
C VAL A 4 11.42 -12.66 0.98
N SER A 5 10.28 -13.16 1.48
CA SER A 5 8.98 -12.98 0.81
C SER A 5 8.24 -11.81 1.45
N HIS A 6 7.65 -10.93 0.63
CA HIS A 6 6.97 -9.73 1.09
C HIS A 6 5.53 -9.65 0.58
N TRP A 7 4.60 -9.31 1.45
CA TRP A 7 3.23 -8.99 1.09
C TRP A 7 2.68 -7.89 1.99
N TRP A 8 1.64 -7.22 1.53
CA TRP A 8 0.95 -6.21 2.29
C TRP A 8 -0.17 -6.86 3.10
N TRP A 9 -0.40 -6.34 4.30
CA TRP A 9 -1.40 -6.83 5.25
C TRP A 9 -2.12 -5.65 5.92
N TRP A 10 -3.41 -5.86 6.24
CA TRP A 10 -4.19 -4.91 7.03
C TRP A 10 -4.09 -5.28 8.52
N ASP A 11 -3.34 -4.47 9.27
CA ASP A 11 -3.35 -4.51 10.73
C ASP A 11 -4.59 -3.78 11.25
N ILE A 12 -5.51 -4.53 11.85
CA ILE A 12 -6.79 -4.03 12.38
C ILE A 12 -6.65 -3.94 13.90
N LYS A 13 -6.61 -2.72 14.43
CA LYS A 13 -6.58 -2.49 15.89
C LYS A 13 -7.91 -1.94 16.36
N GLU A 14 -8.53 -2.66 17.28
CA GLU A 14 -9.67 -2.17 18.07
C GLU A 14 -9.16 -1.17 19.11
N THR A 15 -9.65 0.06 19.02
CA THR A 15 -9.39 1.11 20.00
C THR A 15 -10.68 1.43 20.73
N ASN A 16 -10.70 1.17 22.05
CA ASN A 16 -11.79 1.57 22.92
C ASN A 16 -11.67 3.06 23.22
N THR A 17 -12.68 3.85 22.85
CA THR A 17 -12.78 5.26 23.22
C THR A 17 -13.60 5.42 24.50
N TRP A 18 -13.42 6.54 25.20
CA TRP A 18 -14.24 6.88 26.37
C TRP A 18 -15.73 6.85 25.97
N CYS A 19 -16.59 6.24 26.81
CA CYS A 19 -18.01 5.98 26.55
C CYS A 19 -18.32 4.80 25.60
N TRP A 20 -17.68 3.63 25.77
CA TRP A 20 -18.06 2.33 25.15
C TRP A 20 -18.18 2.30 23.61
N ASN A 21 -17.69 3.32 22.92
CA ASN A 21 -17.63 3.31 21.46
C ASN A 21 -16.34 2.61 21.01
N LYS A 22 -16.52 1.49 20.33
CA LYS A 22 -15.45 0.77 19.63
C LYS A 22 -15.13 1.49 18.34
N THR A 23 -13.85 1.81 18.13
CA THR A 23 -13.36 2.33 16.85
C THR A 23 -12.32 1.36 16.31
N TYR A 24 -12.34 1.11 15.00
CA TYR A 24 -11.34 0.27 14.35
C TYR A 24 -10.39 1.16 13.57
N THR A 25 -9.10 1.04 13.85
CA THR A 25 -8.05 1.62 13.03
C THR A 25 -7.52 0.53 12.10
N TYR A 26 -7.58 0.82 10.81
CA TYR A 26 -7.01 -0.03 9.77
C TYR A 26 -5.66 0.59 9.44
N ASN A 27 -4.56 -0.13 9.65
CA ASN A 27 -3.23 0.28 9.24
C ASN A 27 -2.67 -0.70 8.21
N ILE A 28 -2.00 -0.18 7.19
CA ILE A 28 -1.35 -1.04 6.20
C ILE A 28 0.07 -1.31 6.72
N CYS A 29 0.48 -2.56 6.67
CA CYS A 29 1.84 -2.97 7.01
C CYS A 29 2.41 -3.82 5.89
N LEU A 30 3.73 -3.77 5.73
CA LEU A 30 4.48 -4.73 4.93
C LEU A 30 4.86 -5.89 5.84
N SER A 31 4.30 -7.07 5.59
CA SER A 31 4.70 -8.30 6.25
C SER A 31 5.76 -8.98 5.39
N SER A 32 6.87 -9.33 6.02
CA SER A 32 8.01 -9.99 5.39
C SER A 32 8.33 -11.27 6.15
N PHE A 33 8.66 -12.33 5.42
CA PHE A 33 9.13 -13.58 6.00
C PHE A 33 10.54 -13.88 5.53
N ASP A 34 11.47 -13.88 6.48
CA ASP A 34 12.88 -14.22 6.25
C ASP A 34 13.04 -15.74 6.38
N PHE A 35 13.40 -16.40 5.28
CA PHE A 35 13.59 -17.85 5.24
C PHE A 35 14.89 -18.30 5.91
N SER A 36 15.87 -17.41 6.08
CA SER A 36 17.16 -17.73 6.72
C SER A 36 17.00 -17.79 8.24
N ASN A 37 16.25 -16.84 8.79
CA ASN A 37 15.99 -16.73 10.22
C ASN A 37 14.63 -17.31 10.64
N GLU A 38 13.85 -17.83 9.68
CA GLU A 38 12.50 -18.36 9.86
C GLU A 38 11.58 -17.43 10.68
N SER A 39 11.63 -16.13 10.42
CA SER A 39 10.97 -15.11 11.24
C SER A 39 10.13 -14.13 10.43
N PHE A 40 9.08 -13.61 11.08
CA PHE A 40 8.22 -12.57 10.51
C PHE A 40 8.71 -11.19 10.92
N ILE A 41 8.76 -10.28 9.96
CA ILE A 41 9.08 -8.87 10.15
C ILE A 41 7.88 -8.06 9.66
N THR A 42 7.36 -7.17 10.50
CA THR A 42 6.20 -6.33 10.15
C THR A 42 6.62 -4.88 10.12
N THR A 43 6.80 -4.34 8.92
CA THR A 43 7.17 -2.94 8.75
C THR A 43 5.90 -2.08 8.64
N PRO A 44 5.62 -1.17 9.58
CA PRO A 44 4.45 -0.32 9.50
C PRO A 44 4.57 0.67 8.33
N ILE A 45 3.48 0.92 7.61
CA ILE A 45 3.44 1.99 6.61
C ILE A 45 2.96 3.29 7.29
N PRO A 46 3.59 4.45 7.05
CA PRO A 46 3.18 5.71 7.65
C PRO A 46 1.69 6.04 7.44
N SER A 47 1.03 6.54 8.48
CA SER A 47 -0.43 6.80 8.45
C SER A 47 -0.87 7.90 7.49
N TYR A 48 -0.01 8.85 7.12
CA TYR A 48 -0.32 9.88 6.12
C TYR A 48 -0.49 9.30 4.69
N ILE A 49 -0.07 8.05 4.47
CA ILE A 49 -0.33 7.28 3.24
C ILE A 49 -1.73 6.65 3.28
N ASN A 50 -2.28 6.49 4.48
CA ASN A 50 -3.52 5.78 4.77
C ASN A 50 -4.76 6.69 4.76
N ASP A 51 -4.61 8.01 4.60
CA ASP A 51 -5.73 8.96 4.55
C ASP A 51 -6.75 8.63 3.43
N GLY A 52 -6.34 7.86 2.42
CA GLY A 52 -7.21 7.41 1.34
C GLY A 52 -7.82 6.02 1.53
N ALA A 53 -7.58 5.30 2.63
CA ALA A 53 -8.03 3.91 2.74
C ALA A 53 -9.53 3.71 2.95
N LYS A 54 -10.23 4.74 3.43
CA LYS A 54 -11.70 4.74 3.48
C LYS A 54 -12.32 5.04 2.12
N ASP A 55 -11.54 5.63 1.20
CA ASP A 55 -11.99 5.94 -0.14
C ASP A 55 -11.50 4.84 -1.10
N ASN A 56 -12.40 4.27 -1.89
CA ASN A 56 -12.07 3.36 -3.02
C ASN A 56 -11.25 4.03 -4.14
N LEU A 57 -10.61 5.16 -3.84
CA LEU A 57 -9.94 6.09 -4.73
C LEU A 57 -8.41 5.97 -4.66
N VAL A 58 -7.86 5.09 -3.82
CA VAL A 58 -6.41 4.84 -3.75
C VAL A 58 -6.09 3.38 -4.04
N LYS A 59 -5.58 3.10 -5.24
CA LYS A 59 -5.03 1.78 -5.60
C LYS A 59 -3.59 1.66 -5.11
N ARG A 60 -3.19 0.47 -4.67
CA ARG A 60 -1.90 0.22 -4.02
C ARG A 60 -1.20 -0.93 -4.70
N HIS A 61 0.08 -0.75 -4.96
CA HIS A 61 0.92 -1.78 -5.55
C HIS A 61 2.23 -1.88 -4.79
N LEU A 62 2.56 -3.08 -4.33
CA LEU A 62 3.88 -3.43 -3.82
C LEU A 62 4.74 -3.85 -5.02
N MET A 63 5.92 -3.26 -5.15
CA MET A 63 6.82 -3.54 -6.27
C MET A 63 8.29 -3.44 -5.82
N VAL A 64 9.19 -3.98 -6.64
CA VAL A 64 10.63 -3.77 -6.48
C VAL A 64 11.05 -2.66 -7.45
N LEU A 65 11.67 -1.61 -6.92
CA LEU A 65 12.16 -0.48 -7.70
C LEU A 65 13.66 -0.29 -7.41
N ASN A 66 14.49 -0.46 -8.45
CA ASN A 66 15.93 -0.33 -8.36
C ASN A 66 16.57 -1.16 -7.22
N GLY A 67 16.07 -2.38 -7.00
CA GLY A 67 16.54 -3.28 -5.94
C GLY A 67 16.00 -2.98 -4.54
N SER A 68 15.19 -1.94 -4.37
CA SER A 68 14.52 -1.62 -3.10
C SER A 68 13.04 -1.99 -3.13
N ILE A 69 12.49 -2.30 -1.97
CA ILE A 69 11.04 -2.49 -1.82
C ILE A 69 10.37 -1.13 -1.94
N ALA A 70 9.39 -1.02 -2.82
CA ALA A 70 8.66 0.19 -3.10
C ALA A 70 7.15 0.00 -3.01
N PHE A 71 6.48 1.06 -2.57
CA PHE A 71 5.03 1.13 -2.50
C PHE A 71 4.53 2.23 -3.44
N MET A 72 3.68 1.86 -4.39
CA MET A 72 3.03 2.81 -5.30
C MET A 72 1.58 3.02 -4.89
N LEU A 73 1.21 4.28 -4.69
CA LEU A 73 -0.15 4.73 -4.40
C LEU A 73 -0.68 5.48 -5.61
N ASN A 74 -1.76 5.00 -6.21
CA ASN A 74 -2.46 5.68 -7.30
C ASN A 74 -3.73 6.33 -6.74
N HIS A 75 -3.69 7.65 -6.61
CA HIS A 75 -4.82 8.48 -6.21
C HIS A 75 -5.67 8.82 -7.44
N THR A 76 -6.76 8.08 -7.63
CA THR A 76 -7.61 8.19 -8.83
C THR A 76 -8.28 9.56 -8.94
N LYS A 77 -8.67 10.17 -7.81
CA LYS A 77 -9.32 11.49 -7.75
C LYS A 77 -8.43 12.62 -8.28
N THR A 78 -7.15 12.57 -7.95
CA THR A 78 -6.16 13.59 -8.35
C THR A 78 -5.36 13.17 -9.56
N SER A 79 -5.56 11.93 -10.05
CA SER A 79 -4.75 11.30 -11.09
C SER A 79 -3.24 11.39 -10.80
N THR A 80 -2.86 11.24 -9.52
CA THR A 80 -1.46 11.29 -9.06
C THR A 80 -0.98 9.95 -8.55
N PHE A 81 0.30 9.68 -8.79
CA PHE A 81 1.01 8.51 -8.25
C PHE A 81 2.01 8.97 -7.22
N HIS A 82 1.98 8.38 -6.03
CA HIS A 82 3.05 8.52 -5.05
C HIS A 82 3.87 7.24 -5.03
N ILE A 83 5.19 7.37 -5.12
CA ILE A 83 6.12 6.25 -4.99
C ILE A 83 6.90 6.45 -3.69
N LEU A 84 6.85 5.45 -2.83
CA LEU A 84 7.67 5.36 -1.62
C LEU A 84 8.66 4.22 -1.75
N ILE A 85 9.86 4.41 -1.23
CA ILE A 85 10.87 3.36 -1.08
C ILE A 85 11.12 3.11 0.39
N LEU A 86 11.25 1.84 0.75
CA LEU A 86 11.66 1.42 2.07
C LEU A 86 13.19 1.46 2.19
N GLY A 87 13.70 2.17 3.19
CA GLY A 87 15.12 2.18 3.52
C GLY A 87 15.54 0.98 4.37
N GLU A 88 14.75 0.64 5.39
CA GLU A 88 15.06 -0.39 6.38
C GLU A 88 13.79 -1.14 6.82
N LEU A 89 13.85 -2.47 6.85
CA LEU A 89 12.76 -3.32 7.35
C LEU A 89 12.50 -3.06 8.84
N ASP A 90 11.25 -3.22 9.27
CA ASP A 90 10.75 -2.98 10.63
C ASP A 90 10.74 -1.51 11.09
N VAL A 91 11.40 -0.61 10.35
CA VAL A 91 11.48 0.82 10.69
C VAL A 91 10.43 1.61 9.90
N LYS A 92 9.37 2.08 10.58
CA LYS A 92 8.28 2.85 9.98
C LYS A 92 8.78 4.16 9.34
N GLU A 93 9.74 4.82 9.95
CA GLU A 93 10.26 6.12 9.52
C GLU A 93 11.21 6.00 8.33
N SER A 94 11.62 4.79 7.94
CA SER A 94 12.54 4.55 6.81
C SER A 94 11.84 4.66 5.46
N TRP A 95 10.51 4.70 5.42
CA TRP A 95 9.75 4.96 4.20
C TRP A 95 9.99 6.39 3.70
N THR A 96 10.64 6.49 2.54
CA THR A 96 10.94 7.76 1.89
C THR A 96 10.06 7.94 0.66
N LYS A 97 9.34 9.06 0.59
CA LYS A 97 8.58 9.44 -0.61
C LYS A 97 9.54 9.94 -1.67
N LEU A 98 9.69 9.21 -2.77
CA LEU A 98 10.57 9.60 -3.87
C LEU A 98 9.92 10.58 -4.85
N PHE A 99 8.69 10.27 -5.30
CA PHE A 99 8.05 11.00 -6.39
C PHE A 99 6.56 11.22 -6.15
N ILE A 100 6.08 12.36 -6.65
CA ILE A 100 4.68 12.59 -6.99
C ILE A 100 4.64 12.73 -8.50
N VAL A 101 3.97 11.81 -9.17
CA VAL A 101 3.79 11.86 -10.63
C VAL A 101 2.34 12.25 -10.91
N GLY A 102 2.10 13.42 -11.48
CA GLY A 102 0.77 13.86 -11.95
C GLY A 102 0.44 15.33 -11.66
N PRO A 103 -0.80 15.76 -11.98
CA PRO A 103 -1.92 14.97 -12.48
C PRO A 103 -1.70 14.43 -13.89
N LEU A 104 -1.79 13.10 -14.06
CA LEU A 104 -1.73 12.46 -15.39
C LEU A 104 -3.15 12.31 -15.93
N HIS A 105 -3.69 13.40 -16.48
CA HIS A 105 -5.06 13.47 -17.01
C HIS A 105 -5.35 12.48 -18.16
N TYR A 106 -4.32 11.87 -18.76
CA TYR A 106 -4.43 11.02 -19.95
C TYR A 106 -4.26 9.52 -19.68
N LEU A 107 -4.05 9.10 -18.43
CA LEU A 107 -4.14 7.69 -18.06
C LEU A 107 -5.62 7.33 -17.85
N GLU A 108 -6.40 7.46 -18.91
CA GLU A 108 -7.72 6.86 -18.99
C GLU A 108 -7.52 5.36 -18.81
N TYR A 109 -8.09 4.83 -17.73
CA TYR A 109 -8.01 3.43 -17.38
C TYR A 109 -8.52 2.64 -18.59
N SER A 110 -7.64 1.97 -19.35
CA SER A 110 -8.09 1.03 -20.35
C SER A 110 -8.89 -0.02 -19.59
N LYS A 111 -10.22 0.06 -19.67
CA LYS A 111 -11.07 -1.08 -19.41
C LYS A 111 -10.63 -2.12 -20.44
N SER A 112 -9.70 -2.99 -20.07
CA SER A 112 -9.40 -4.16 -20.85
C SER A 112 -10.66 -5.01 -20.87
N LEU A 113 -11.45 -4.83 -21.93
CA LEU A 113 -12.30 -5.82 -22.57
C LEU A 113 -12.95 -6.83 -21.61
N GLU A 114 -14.02 -6.43 -20.93
CA GLU A 114 -15.17 -7.34 -20.79
C GLU A 114 -16.07 -7.14 -22.00
N ALA A 115 -15.59 -7.59 -23.15
CA ALA A 115 -16.42 -7.86 -24.31
C ALA A 115 -16.81 -9.34 -24.26
N HIS A 116 -17.63 -9.73 -23.28
CA HIS A 116 -18.34 -11.01 -23.29
C HIS A 116 -19.64 -10.89 -22.49
N SER A 117 -20.67 -10.34 -23.15
CA SER A 117 -22.09 -10.78 -23.07
C SER A 117 -23.00 -9.75 -23.73
N LEU A 118 -22.78 -9.51 -25.02
CA LEU A 118 -23.90 -9.30 -25.93
C LEU A 118 -24.11 -10.69 -26.55
N TRP A 119 -25.36 -11.18 -26.50
CA TRP A 119 -25.82 -12.55 -26.74
C TRP A 119 -25.68 -13.51 -25.55
N ASP A 120 -26.62 -13.38 -24.60
CA ASP A 120 -27.55 -14.45 -24.20
C ASP A 120 -28.83 -13.82 -23.62
#